data_AF-A0AAX0IL85-F1
#
_entry.id   AF-A0AAX0IL85-F1
#
_cell.length_a   1.000
_cell.length_b   1.000
_cell.length_c   1.000
_cell.angle_alpha   90.00
_cell.angle_beta   90.00
_cell.angle_gamma   90.00
#
_symmetry.space_group_name_H-M   'P 1'
#
loop_
_entity.id
_entity.type
_entity.pdbx_description
1 polymer ?
#
loop_
_entity_poly.entity_id
_entity_poly.type
_entity_poly.pdbx_seq_one_letter_code
_entity_poly.pdbx_strand_id
1 'polypeptide(L)'
;MPSWHLADAAELAARHPYTFYKSPPEAIAQVRPGEVVKLIFAFHSDDPQAPGAERMWVLVDTVEPHGHFTGKLDNMPGYIADLQAKDPIAFAARHIINTQHDDDDNLVNRYAGLCFVTKKVLEDGAPVGYLYREEPDNDDDSGWRFTANDESDDYMNDSANVALVSLGAVLSVDDRCIALLDSPAGSAYAFDHNTQQFMAVDE
;
A
#
# COMPACT_ATOMS: atom_id res chain seq x y z
N MET A 1 17.27 -5.30 -26.08
CA MET A 1 16.10 -4.78 -25.34
C MET A 1 16.59 -4.48 -23.93
N PRO A 2 16.18 -3.39 -23.30
CA PRO A 2 16.57 -3.09 -21.93
C PRO A 2 16.19 -4.25 -21.00
N SER A 3 17.00 -4.50 -19.98
CA SER A 3 16.72 -5.53 -18.95
C SER A 3 15.55 -5.15 -18.02
N TRP A 4 15.01 -3.96 -18.21
CA TRP A 4 14.02 -3.32 -17.35
C TRP A 4 12.86 -2.70 -18.14
N HIS A 5 11.78 -2.42 -17.43
CA HIS A 5 10.64 -1.64 -17.92
C HIS A 5 10.04 -0.78 -16.80
N LEU A 6 9.29 0.26 -17.17
CA LEU A 6 8.54 1.04 -16.19
C LEU A 6 7.25 0.30 -15.82
N ALA A 7 7.01 0.11 -14.53
CA ALA A 7 5.76 -0.47 -14.06
C ALA A 7 4.60 0.54 -14.22
N ASP A 8 3.41 0.03 -14.50
CA ASP A 8 2.19 0.83 -14.50
C ASP A 8 1.71 1.05 -13.06
N ALA A 9 1.97 2.25 -12.53
CA ALA A 9 1.57 2.62 -11.19
C ALA A 9 0.06 2.78 -11.04
N ALA A 10 -0.67 3.10 -12.12
CA ALA A 10 -2.13 3.15 -12.09
C ALA A 10 -2.71 1.75 -11.90
N GLU A 11 -2.15 0.75 -12.57
CA GLU A 11 -2.54 -0.64 -12.39
C GLU A 11 -2.20 -1.16 -10.98
N LEU A 12 -1.02 -0.81 -10.45
CA LEU A 12 -0.62 -1.19 -9.10
C LEU A 12 -1.53 -0.56 -8.04
N ALA A 13 -1.83 0.73 -8.15
CA ALA A 13 -2.75 1.41 -7.23
C ALA A 13 -4.17 0.85 -7.30
N ALA A 14 -4.67 0.50 -8.48
CA ALA A 14 -5.98 -0.13 -8.64
C ALA A 14 -6.05 -1.52 -8.00
N ARG A 15 -4.94 -2.28 -8.01
CA ARG A 15 -4.85 -3.59 -7.36
C ARG A 15 -4.61 -3.52 -5.85
N HIS A 16 -4.00 -2.44 -5.37
CA HIS A 16 -3.56 -2.29 -3.99
C HIS A 16 -3.97 -0.92 -3.41
N PRO A 17 -5.28 -0.58 -3.38
CA PRO A 17 -5.74 0.77 -3.07
C PRO A 17 -5.39 1.24 -1.65
N TYR A 18 -5.25 0.31 -0.70
CA TYR A 18 -4.95 0.61 0.70
C TYR A 18 -3.46 0.53 1.06
N THR A 19 -2.61 0.02 0.16
CA THR A 19 -1.20 -0.27 0.46
C THR A 19 -0.22 0.25 -0.59
N PHE A 20 -0.71 0.74 -1.73
CA PHE A 20 0.11 1.33 -2.77
C PHE A 20 -0.38 2.73 -3.13
N TYR A 21 0.44 3.72 -2.78
CA TYR A 21 0.17 5.10 -3.14
C TYR A 21 0.65 5.40 -4.55
N LYS A 22 -0.15 6.21 -5.26
CA LYS A 22 0.20 6.79 -6.55
C LYS A 22 -0.20 8.25 -6.54
N SER A 23 0.71 9.13 -6.95
CA SER A 23 0.41 10.55 -7.17
C SER A 23 -0.87 10.72 -8.00
N PRO A 24 -1.83 11.53 -7.51
CA PRO A 24 -3.08 11.73 -8.19
C PRO A 24 -2.91 12.65 -9.42
N PRO A 25 -3.87 12.66 -10.37
CA PRO A 25 -3.76 13.43 -11.60
C PRO A 25 -3.48 14.92 -11.40
N GLU A 26 -4.06 15.53 -10.37
CA GLU A 26 -3.90 16.94 -10.00
C GLU A 26 -2.49 17.29 -9.51
N ALA A 27 -1.83 16.39 -8.79
CA ALA A 27 -0.43 16.56 -8.38
C ALA A 27 0.49 16.40 -9.60
N ILE A 28 0.24 15.39 -10.44
CA ILE A 28 1.01 15.14 -11.66
C ILE A 28 0.90 16.30 -12.66
N ALA A 29 -0.29 16.92 -12.78
CA ALA A 29 -0.51 18.06 -13.66
C ALA A 29 0.30 19.31 -13.29
N GLN A 30 0.82 19.38 -12.06
CA GLN A 30 1.64 20.49 -11.58
C GLN A 30 3.14 20.30 -11.84
N VAL A 31 3.56 19.10 -12.26
CA VAL A 31 4.96 18.76 -12.53
C VAL A 31 5.54 19.65 -13.63
N ARG A 32 6.74 20.18 -13.39
CA ARG A 32 7.45 21.08 -14.32
C ARG A 32 8.86 20.58 -14.65
N PRO A 33 9.44 20.99 -15.80
CA PRO A 33 10.86 20.80 -16.06
C PRO A 33 11.73 21.33 -14.92
N GLY A 34 12.74 20.55 -14.53
CA GLY A 34 13.62 20.83 -13.39
C GLY A 34 13.18 20.22 -12.07
N GLU A 35 11.97 19.67 -11.97
CA GLU A 35 11.50 18.92 -10.80
C GLU A 35 11.84 17.43 -10.92
N VAL A 36 11.74 16.69 -9.81
CA VAL A 36 11.93 15.24 -9.79
C VAL A 36 10.61 14.51 -9.57
N VAL A 37 10.45 13.38 -10.24
CA VAL A 37 9.37 12.42 -10.01
C VAL A 37 9.95 11.06 -9.71
N LYS A 38 9.23 10.25 -8.93
CA LYS A 38 9.65 8.88 -8.64
C LYS A 38 8.88 7.90 -9.51
N LEU A 39 9.60 6.94 -10.10
CA LEU A 39 9.07 5.88 -10.95
C LEU A 39 9.48 4.50 -10.40
N ILE A 40 8.88 3.44 -10.94
CA ILE A 40 9.22 2.04 -10.65
C ILE A 40 9.85 1.41 -11.88
N PHE A 41 11.12 1.00 -11.76
CA PHE A 41 11.86 0.29 -12.78
C PHE A 41 11.87 -1.19 -12.41
N ALA A 42 10.98 -1.96 -13.03
CA ALA A 42 10.87 -3.40 -12.83
C ALA A 42 11.87 -4.13 -13.73
N PHE A 43 12.49 -5.18 -13.21
CA PHE A 43 13.48 -5.99 -13.90
C PHE A 43 13.36 -7.45 -13.48
N HIS A 44 13.98 -8.35 -14.24
CA HIS A 44 14.05 -9.77 -13.90
C HIS A 44 15.41 -10.10 -13.28
N SER A 45 15.40 -10.90 -12.23
CA SER A 45 16.62 -11.44 -11.61
C SER A 45 16.38 -12.88 -11.20
N ASP A 46 17.39 -13.73 -11.39
CA ASP A 46 17.40 -15.11 -10.89
C ASP A 46 17.91 -15.19 -9.44
N ASP A 47 18.43 -14.08 -8.90
CA ASP A 47 18.81 -13.99 -7.48
C ASP A 47 17.54 -13.86 -6.62
N PRO A 48 17.23 -14.83 -5.74
CA PRO A 48 16.04 -14.80 -4.90
C PRO A 48 16.07 -13.67 -3.85
N GLN A 49 17.23 -13.04 -3.62
CA GLN A 49 17.37 -11.89 -2.73
C GLN A 49 17.25 -10.55 -3.47
N ALA A 50 17.26 -10.55 -4.81
CA ALA A 50 17.07 -9.33 -5.57
C ALA A 50 15.61 -8.85 -5.48
N PRO A 51 15.37 -7.54 -5.35
CA PRO A 51 14.02 -7.01 -5.42
C PRO A 51 13.45 -7.19 -6.84
N GLY A 52 12.13 -7.18 -6.98
CA GLY A 52 11.48 -7.21 -8.30
C GLY A 52 11.53 -5.87 -9.06
N ALA A 53 11.90 -4.78 -8.38
CA ALA A 53 11.99 -3.46 -8.97
C ALA A 53 12.84 -2.49 -8.12
N GLU A 54 13.35 -1.45 -8.77
CA GLU A 54 13.95 -0.28 -8.11
C GLU A 54 13.02 0.93 -8.22
N ARG A 55 12.81 1.65 -7.11
CA ARG A 55 12.05 2.91 -7.09
C ARG A 55 13.02 4.08 -7.17
N MET A 56 13.13 4.72 -8.32
CA MET A 56 14.18 5.72 -8.60
C MET A 56 13.60 7.07 -9.02
N TRP A 57 14.36 8.13 -8.78
CA TRP A 57 14.01 9.48 -9.19
C TRP A 57 14.44 9.77 -10.63
N VAL A 58 13.62 10.52 -11.33
CA VAL A 58 13.89 11.04 -12.66
C VAL A 58 13.71 12.56 -12.62
N LEU A 59 14.77 13.29 -13.00
CA LEU A 59 14.72 14.72 -13.22
C LEU A 59 13.96 14.98 -14.53
N VAL A 60 12.89 15.76 -14.47
CA VAL A 60 12.03 16.07 -15.60
C VAL A 60 12.72 17.11 -16.50
N ASP A 61 12.93 16.77 -17.77
CA ASP A 61 13.45 17.69 -18.79
C ASP A 61 12.31 18.34 -19.59
N THR A 62 11.28 17.56 -19.96
CA THR A 62 10.11 18.07 -20.71
C THR A 62 8.80 17.49 -20.20
N VAL A 63 7.74 18.30 -20.29
CA VAL A 63 6.35 17.89 -20.15
C VAL A 63 5.70 17.99 -21.53
N GLU A 64 5.23 16.88 -22.05
CA GLU A 64 4.69 16.75 -23.39
C GLU A 64 3.15 16.61 -23.36
N PRO A 65 2.46 16.83 -24.49
CA PRO A 65 1.01 16.64 -24.57
C PRO A 65 0.58 15.23 -24.13
N HIS A 66 -0.67 15.11 -23.69
CA HIS A 66 -1.29 13.84 -23.29
C HIS A 66 -0.60 13.12 -22.11
N GLY A 67 0.10 13.86 -21.24
CA GLY A 67 0.68 13.30 -20.02
C GLY A 67 1.92 12.45 -20.27
N HIS A 68 2.66 12.77 -21.33
CA HIS A 68 3.98 12.21 -21.62
C HIS A 68 5.08 13.13 -21.07
N PHE A 69 6.21 12.53 -20.70
CA PHE A 69 7.33 13.23 -20.09
C PHE A 69 8.64 12.64 -20.60
N THR A 70 9.66 13.48 -20.70
CA THR A 70 11.04 13.02 -20.81
C THR A 70 11.88 13.60 -19.69
N GLY A 71 12.92 12.88 -19.33
CA GLY A 71 13.81 13.29 -18.26
C GLY A 71 15.06 12.44 -18.23
N LYS A 72 15.81 12.56 -17.13
CA LYS A 72 17.04 11.81 -16.89
C LYS A 72 17.00 11.15 -15.55
N LEU A 73 17.49 9.92 -15.48
CA LEU A 73 17.64 9.22 -14.21
C LEU A 73 18.51 10.04 -13.26
N ASP A 74 18.03 10.28 -12.05
CA ASP A 74 18.72 11.08 -11.03
C ASP A 74 19.28 10.23 -9.87
N ASN A 75 19.27 8.90 -10.04
CA ASN A 75 19.85 7.93 -9.12
C ASN A 75 20.87 7.04 -9.82
N MET A 76 21.74 6.42 -9.02
CA MET A 76 22.55 5.28 -9.48
C MET A 76 21.75 3.98 -9.27
N PRO A 77 21.46 3.20 -10.31
CA PRO A 77 20.83 1.88 -10.15
C PRO A 77 21.70 0.93 -9.32
N GLY A 78 21.06 0.13 -8.47
CA GLY A 78 21.72 -0.89 -7.65
C GLY A 78 21.75 -2.27 -8.29
N TYR A 79 20.74 -2.61 -9.09
CA TYR A 79 20.54 -3.96 -9.65
C TYR A 79 20.47 -3.97 -11.18
N ILE A 80 19.98 -2.89 -11.79
CA ILE A 80 19.84 -2.78 -13.25
C ILE A 80 21.17 -2.36 -13.88
N ALA A 81 21.92 -3.33 -14.41
CA ALA A 81 23.28 -3.12 -14.90
C ALA A 81 23.40 -2.36 -16.23
N ASP A 82 22.35 -2.35 -17.06
CA ASP A 82 22.30 -1.66 -18.35
C ASP A 82 21.64 -0.28 -18.28
N LEU A 83 21.54 0.28 -17.08
CA LEU A 83 21.03 1.62 -16.81
C LEU A 83 22.04 2.38 -15.93
N GLN A 84 22.23 3.66 -16.19
CA GLN A 84 23.14 4.52 -15.43
C GLN A 84 22.52 5.88 -15.11
N ALA A 85 23.07 6.55 -14.10
CA ALA A 85 22.70 7.92 -13.79
C ALA A 85 22.82 8.81 -15.04
N LYS A 86 21.85 9.72 -15.20
CA LYS A 86 21.71 10.64 -16.35
C LYS A 86 21.27 10.00 -17.66
N ASP A 87 21.01 8.70 -17.71
CA ASP A 87 20.37 8.10 -18.88
C ASP A 87 18.99 8.71 -19.16
N PRO A 88 18.63 8.90 -20.44
CA PRO A 88 17.35 9.48 -20.82
C PRO A 88 16.22 8.49 -20.56
N ILE A 89 15.16 8.96 -19.90
CA ILE A 89 13.96 8.20 -19.59
C ILE A 89 12.75 8.88 -20.24
N ALA A 90 12.01 8.12 -21.05
CA ALA A 90 10.69 8.52 -21.52
C ALA A 90 9.62 7.80 -20.67
N PHE A 91 8.64 8.55 -20.17
CA PHE A 91 7.60 8.02 -19.30
C PHE A 91 6.27 8.76 -19.47
N ALA A 92 5.24 8.31 -18.76
CA ALA A 92 3.90 8.85 -18.83
C ALA A 92 3.33 8.99 -17.40
N ALA A 93 2.26 9.76 -17.25
CA ALA A 93 1.57 10.00 -15.97
C ALA A 93 1.21 8.71 -15.20
N ARG A 94 0.94 7.62 -15.93
CA ARG A 94 0.65 6.30 -15.33
C ARG A 94 1.84 5.65 -14.62
N HIS A 95 3.07 6.08 -14.88
CA HIS A 95 4.28 5.53 -14.24
C HIS A 95 4.69 6.29 -12.98
N ILE A 96 4.13 7.48 -12.74
CA ILE A 96 4.53 8.37 -11.63
C ILE A 96 3.88 7.89 -10.33
N ILE A 97 4.72 7.57 -9.34
CA ILE A 97 4.32 7.13 -8.00
C ILE A 97 4.51 8.19 -6.92
N ASN A 98 5.38 9.18 -7.16
CA ASN A 98 5.56 10.29 -6.22
C ASN A 98 6.02 11.57 -6.93
N THR A 99 5.53 12.71 -6.44
CA THR A 99 5.92 14.07 -6.84
C THR A 99 6.03 14.97 -5.60
N GLN A 100 6.68 16.12 -5.73
CA GLN A 100 6.71 17.13 -4.66
C GLN A 100 5.37 17.86 -4.44
N HIS A 101 4.38 17.64 -5.32
CA HIS A 101 3.04 18.22 -5.25
C HIS A 101 2.03 17.27 -4.61
N ASP A 102 2.48 16.10 -4.15
CA ASP A 102 1.65 15.12 -3.46
C ASP A 102 1.23 15.65 -2.07
N ASP A 103 0.03 15.28 -1.65
CA ASP A 103 -0.44 15.48 -0.28
C ASP A 103 -0.32 14.20 0.55
N ASP A 104 -0.30 14.38 1.86
CA ASP A 104 -0.29 13.26 2.80
C ASP A 104 -1.70 12.71 3.09
N ASP A 105 -2.76 13.38 2.58
CA ASP A 105 -4.16 12.98 2.79
C ASP A 105 -4.61 11.96 1.74
N ASN A 106 -4.20 10.71 1.94
CA ASN A 106 -4.53 9.60 1.04
C ASN A 106 -4.88 8.32 1.83
N LEU A 107 -5.52 7.36 1.16
CA LEU A 107 -5.98 6.11 1.78
C LEU A 107 -4.86 5.30 2.42
N VAL A 108 -3.68 5.26 1.79
CA VAL A 108 -2.54 4.50 2.31
C VAL A 108 -2.08 5.07 3.65
N ASN A 109 -1.93 6.39 3.73
CA ASN A 109 -1.58 7.08 4.96
C ASN A 109 -2.70 6.99 6.01
N ARG A 110 -3.97 7.13 5.60
CA ARG A 110 -5.13 6.99 6.50
C ARG A 110 -5.17 5.62 7.18
N TYR A 111 -4.74 4.57 6.50
CA TYR A 111 -4.75 3.19 7.00
C TYR A 111 -3.34 2.64 7.26
N ALA A 112 -2.37 3.52 7.53
CA ALA A 112 -0.99 3.14 7.84
C ALA A 112 -0.82 2.58 9.26
N GLY A 113 -1.69 2.96 10.20
CA GLY A 113 -1.65 2.51 11.59
C GLY A 113 -1.66 0.98 11.71
N LEU A 114 -0.83 0.45 12.61
CA LEU A 114 -0.65 -0.97 12.84
C LEU A 114 -1.80 -1.55 13.65
N CYS A 115 -2.10 -2.82 13.42
CA CYS A 115 -3.14 -3.57 14.09
C CYS A 115 -2.72 -5.03 14.22
N PHE A 116 -3.34 -5.75 15.16
CA PHE A 116 -3.18 -7.20 15.22
C PHE A 116 -4.28 -7.88 14.43
N VAL A 117 -3.91 -8.91 13.69
CA VAL A 117 -4.85 -9.72 12.90
C VAL A 117 -4.42 -11.17 12.95
N THR A 118 -5.37 -12.09 12.99
CA THR A 118 -5.05 -13.52 12.89
C THR A 118 -4.53 -13.86 11.49
N LYS A 119 -3.59 -14.80 11.41
CA LYS A 119 -3.08 -15.31 10.13
C LYS A 119 -4.18 -15.98 9.31
N LYS A 120 -5.25 -16.46 9.95
CA LYS A 120 -6.42 -16.98 9.26
C LYS A 120 -7.08 -15.90 8.38
N VAL A 121 -7.19 -14.67 8.87
CA VAL A 121 -7.64 -13.54 8.03
C VAL A 121 -6.53 -13.19 7.03
N LEU A 122 -5.32 -12.92 7.51
CA LEU A 122 -4.27 -12.31 6.68
C LEU A 122 -3.69 -13.23 5.59
N GLU A 123 -3.39 -14.49 5.93
CA GLU A 123 -2.69 -15.45 5.07
C GLU A 123 -3.67 -16.40 4.37
N ASP A 124 -4.70 -16.89 5.06
CA ASP A 124 -5.69 -17.80 4.47
C ASP A 124 -6.81 -17.06 3.72
N GLY A 125 -6.90 -15.73 3.88
CA GLY A 125 -7.92 -14.90 3.24
C GLY A 125 -9.32 -15.09 3.81
N ALA A 126 -9.44 -15.54 5.06
CA ALA A 126 -10.74 -15.63 5.72
C ALA A 126 -11.34 -14.23 5.94
N PRO A 127 -12.66 -14.07 5.77
CA PRO A 127 -13.33 -12.81 6.09
C PRO A 127 -13.16 -12.46 7.57
N VAL A 128 -13.10 -11.17 7.87
CA VAL A 128 -13.20 -10.68 9.25
C VAL A 128 -14.57 -11.04 9.80
N GLY A 129 -14.59 -11.76 10.92
CA GLY A 129 -15.80 -12.15 11.64
C GLY A 129 -15.97 -11.40 12.97
N TYR A 130 -14.88 -10.90 13.55
CA TYR A 130 -14.90 -10.11 14.77
C TYR A 130 -13.76 -9.09 14.75
N LEU A 131 -14.05 -7.89 15.23
CA LEU A 131 -13.08 -6.83 15.42
C LEU A 131 -13.40 -6.03 16.67
N TYR A 132 -12.36 -5.60 17.35
CA TYR A 132 -12.46 -4.75 18.53
C TYR A 132 -11.29 -3.77 18.57
N ARG A 133 -11.46 -2.68 19.32
CA ARG A 133 -10.47 -1.62 19.44
C ARG A 133 -10.08 -1.42 20.90
N GLU A 134 -8.81 -1.64 21.20
CA GLU A 134 -8.20 -1.30 22.48
C GLU A 134 -7.66 0.13 22.46
N GLU A 135 -7.25 0.63 23.64
CA GLU A 135 -6.41 1.82 23.69
C GLU A 135 -5.08 1.53 22.98
N PRO A 136 -4.63 2.38 22.04
CA PRO A 136 -3.31 2.25 21.41
C PRO A 136 -2.16 2.16 22.42
N ASP A 137 -1.24 1.22 22.19
CA ASP A 137 -0.02 1.13 22.99
C ASP A 137 1.00 2.25 22.68
N ASN A 138 0.97 2.78 21.46
CA ASN A 138 1.86 3.84 20.97
C ASN A 138 1.27 4.51 19.72
N ASP A 139 1.94 5.54 19.20
CA ASP A 139 1.48 6.35 18.06
C ASP A 139 1.28 5.54 16.75
N ASP A 140 1.99 4.42 16.59
CA ASP A 140 1.85 3.55 15.42
C ASP A 140 0.76 2.49 15.61
N ASP A 141 0.35 2.15 16.84
CA ASP A 141 -0.75 1.22 17.11
C ASP A 141 -2.10 1.92 16.88
N SER A 142 -2.92 1.36 16.00
CA SER A 142 -4.28 1.86 15.78
C SER A 142 -5.24 1.49 16.91
N GLY A 143 -4.87 0.50 17.74
CA GLY A 143 -5.70 -0.15 18.75
C GLY A 143 -6.58 -1.27 18.18
N TRP A 144 -6.67 -1.42 16.86
CA TRP A 144 -7.55 -2.42 16.25
C TRP A 144 -6.98 -3.84 16.35
N ARG A 145 -7.89 -4.79 16.52
CA ARG A 145 -7.64 -6.23 16.57
C ARG A 145 -8.69 -6.92 15.70
N PHE A 146 -8.28 -7.87 14.85
CA PHE A 146 -9.16 -8.55 13.89
C PHE A 146 -9.02 -10.08 13.94
N THR A 147 -10.13 -10.79 13.87
CA THR A 147 -10.19 -12.26 13.78
C THR A 147 -11.26 -12.73 12.79
N ALA A 148 -11.19 -13.98 12.37
CA ALA A 148 -12.25 -14.63 11.59
C ALA A 148 -13.45 -15.04 12.47
N ASN A 149 -13.28 -15.01 13.80
CA ASN A 149 -14.27 -15.34 14.83
C ASN A 149 -14.70 -16.81 14.87
N ASP A 150 -13.92 -17.68 14.23
CA ASP A 150 -14.08 -19.14 14.24
C ASP A 150 -12.76 -19.86 14.54
N GLU A 151 -11.73 -19.11 14.97
CA GLU A 151 -10.50 -19.64 15.52
C GLU A 151 -10.78 -20.40 16.84
N SER A 152 -10.13 -21.56 17.01
CA SER A 152 -10.19 -22.31 18.26
C SER A 152 -9.33 -21.67 19.36
N ASP A 153 -9.63 -21.96 20.62
CA ASP A 153 -8.81 -21.50 21.76
C ASP A 153 -7.33 -21.87 21.62
N ASP A 154 -7.01 -23.09 21.19
CA ASP A 154 -5.62 -23.54 20.96
C ASP A 154 -4.90 -22.68 19.90
N TYR A 155 -5.64 -22.22 18.89
CA TYR A 155 -5.11 -21.33 17.85
C TYR A 155 -4.85 -19.93 18.41
N MET A 156 -5.81 -19.37 19.16
CA MET A 156 -5.71 -18.03 19.76
C MET A 156 -4.65 -17.95 20.87
N ASN A 157 -4.35 -19.07 21.53
CA ASN A 157 -3.32 -19.16 22.57
C ASN A 157 -1.88 -19.21 22.01
N ASP A 158 -1.70 -19.36 20.70
CA ASP A 158 -0.39 -19.32 20.05
C ASP A 158 -0.15 -17.95 19.41
N SER A 159 0.75 -17.17 20.00
CA SER A 159 1.13 -15.85 19.48
C SER A 159 1.70 -15.88 18.06
N ALA A 160 2.20 -17.03 17.58
CA ALA A 160 2.68 -17.18 16.20
C ALA A 160 1.54 -17.11 15.16
N ASN A 161 0.29 -17.21 15.59
CA ASN A 161 -0.90 -17.11 14.74
C ASN A 161 -1.44 -15.69 14.60
N VAL A 162 -0.80 -14.71 15.23
CA VAL A 162 -1.17 -13.30 15.13
C VAL A 162 -0.06 -12.54 14.40
N ALA A 163 -0.45 -11.64 13.50
CA ALA A 163 0.45 -10.75 12.78
C ALA A 163 0.19 -9.29 13.17
N LEU A 164 1.26 -8.49 13.19
CA LEU A 164 1.20 -7.04 13.32
C LEU A 164 1.38 -6.43 11.92
N VAL A 165 0.35 -5.80 11.39
CA VAL A 165 0.31 -5.23 10.02
C VAL A 165 -0.45 -3.92 9.99
N SER A 166 -0.35 -3.14 8.90
CA SER A 166 -1.19 -1.95 8.74
C SER A 166 -2.66 -2.31 8.57
N LEU A 167 -3.56 -1.41 8.97
CA LEU A 167 -4.99 -1.50 8.66
C LEU A 167 -5.23 -1.72 7.16
N GLY A 168 -4.44 -1.06 6.30
CA GLY A 168 -4.54 -1.24 4.86
C GLY A 168 -4.26 -2.66 4.39
N ALA A 169 -3.43 -3.43 5.09
CA ALA A 169 -3.21 -4.84 4.79
C ALA A 169 -4.46 -5.68 5.10
N VAL A 170 -5.16 -5.41 6.21
CA VAL A 170 -6.44 -6.07 6.55
C VAL A 170 -7.52 -5.70 5.54
N LEU A 171 -7.66 -4.42 5.19
CA LEU A 171 -8.62 -3.95 4.19
C LEU A 171 -8.34 -4.50 2.79
N SER A 172 -7.09 -4.89 2.50
CA SER A 172 -6.74 -5.56 1.24
C SER A 172 -7.27 -7.00 1.17
N VAL A 173 -7.58 -7.61 2.32
CA VAL A 173 -8.25 -8.92 2.42
C VAL A 173 -9.77 -8.74 2.50
N ASP A 174 -10.24 -7.88 3.39
CA ASP A 174 -11.66 -7.67 3.67
C ASP A 174 -11.94 -6.23 4.13
N ASP A 175 -12.53 -5.42 3.24
CA ASP A 175 -12.84 -4.02 3.50
C ASP A 175 -14.27 -3.77 4.01
N ARG A 176 -15.05 -4.82 4.30
CA ARG A 176 -16.43 -4.67 4.80
C ARG A 176 -16.50 -3.94 6.15
N CYS A 177 -15.40 -3.92 6.90
CA CYS A 177 -15.28 -3.25 8.19
C CYS A 177 -14.80 -1.78 8.11
N ILE A 178 -14.51 -1.24 6.91
CA ILE A 178 -13.86 0.08 6.74
C ILE A 178 -14.59 1.22 7.45
N ALA A 179 -15.92 1.21 7.44
CA ALA A 179 -16.75 2.25 8.07
C ALA A 179 -16.68 2.24 9.61
N LEU A 180 -16.17 1.16 10.21
CA LEU A 180 -16.04 1.00 11.65
C LEU A 180 -14.71 1.51 12.17
N LEU A 181 -13.70 1.71 11.31
CA LEU A 181 -12.33 2.01 11.74
C LEU A 181 -12.17 3.37 12.43
N ASP A 182 -13.15 4.26 12.28
CA ASP A 182 -13.22 5.55 12.99
C ASP A 182 -13.86 5.43 14.39
N SER A 183 -14.33 4.25 14.80
CA SER A 183 -14.98 4.01 16.11
C SER A 183 -13.98 4.13 17.26
N PRO A 184 -14.39 4.63 18.45
CA PRO A 184 -13.48 4.86 19.57
C PRO A 184 -12.92 3.55 20.17
N ALA A 185 -11.85 3.66 20.97
CA ALA A 185 -11.40 2.56 21.81
C ALA A 185 -12.53 2.07 22.73
N GLY A 186 -12.56 0.76 22.99
CA GLY A 186 -13.65 0.05 23.65
C GLY A 186 -14.80 -0.37 22.73
N SER A 187 -14.69 -0.15 21.42
CA SER A 187 -15.71 -0.63 20.46
C SER A 187 -15.41 -2.08 20.05
N ALA A 188 -16.46 -2.91 19.98
CA ALA A 188 -16.38 -4.27 19.47
C ALA A 188 -17.57 -4.59 18.55
N TYR A 189 -17.30 -5.39 17.51
CA TYR A 189 -18.28 -5.74 16.50
C TYR A 189 -18.10 -7.20 16.05
N ALA A 190 -19.21 -7.90 15.88
CA ALA A 190 -19.24 -9.23 15.28
C ALA A 190 -20.02 -9.21 13.96
N PHE A 191 -19.58 -9.97 12.97
CA PHE A 191 -20.28 -10.10 11.70
C PHE A 191 -21.52 -11.00 11.86
N ASP A 192 -22.71 -10.46 11.63
CA ASP A 192 -23.95 -11.22 11.64
C ASP A 192 -24.26 -11.76 10.24
N HIS A 193 -24.30 -13.09 10.10
CA HIS A 193 -24.53 -13.74 8.82
C HIS A 193 -25.99 -13.62 8.32
N ASN A 194 -26.96 -13.28 9.18
CA ASN A 194 -28.34 -13.11 8.76
C ASN A 194 -28.58 -11.74 8.13
N THR A 195 -28.01 -10.69 8.71
CA THR A 195 -28.12 -9.30 8.24
C THR A 195 -27.01 -8.93 7.26
N GLN A 196 -25.94 -9.73 7.17
CA GLN A 196 -24.74 -9.46 6.38
C GLN A 196 -24.07 -8.14 6.79
N GLN A 197 -24.08 -7.83 8.09
CA GLN A 197 -23.57 -6.59 8.66
C GLN A 197 -22.80 -6.86 9.95
N PHE A 198 -21.85 -5.98 10.25
CA PHE A 198 -21.23 -5.93 11.56
C PHE A 198 -22.20 -5.30 12.57
N MET A 199 -22.42 -6.00 13.68
CA MET A 199 -23.26 -5.58 14.79
C MET A 199 -22.38 -5.28 16.00
N ALA A 200 -22.63 -4.15 16.67
CA ALA A 200 -21.95 -3.84 17.92
C ALA A 200 -22.27 -4.93 18.96
N VAL A 201 -21.25 -5.35 19.69
CA VAL A 201 -21.36 -6.32 20.79
C VAL A 201 -20.66 -5.77 22.02
N ASP A 202 -21.09 -6.24 23.19
CA ASP A 202 -20.40 -5.94 24.44
C ASP A 202 -19.21 -6.91 24.59
N GLU A 203 -18.05 -6.39 25.02
CA GLU A 203 -16.91 -7.20 25.46
C GLU A 203 -17.16 -7.92 26.81
#